data_AF-A0A2G3E5E2-F1
#
_entry.id   AF-A0A2G3E5E2-F1
#
_cell.length_a   1.000
_cell.length_b   1.000
_cell.length_c   1.000
_cell.angle_alpha   90.00
_cell.angle_beta   90.00
_cell.angle_gamma   90.00
#
_symmetry.space_group_name_H-M   'P 1'
#
loop_
_entity.id
_entity.type
_entity.pdbx_description
1 polymer ?
#
loop_
_entity_poly.entity_id
_entity_poly.type
_entity_poly.pdbx_seq_one_letter_code
_entity_poly.pdbx_strand_id
1 'polypeptide(L)'
;MDKKAMYQLSYGLFVITANRDGKDNGCITNTAIQVTSEPNRISVAINKANYTHDMVRDTGVFTVSVISEDADFALFEHFGFQSGRDVDKFEDFADCKRAQNGTMIITKGTNAFISAKVEQMVDLGSHTLFIAEVTDMEMLSDAASATYTYYQQNIKPKPQEAPKAPEGQHVWRCKICGYEYVGETLPDDYICPICKHPASDFEQIS
;
A
#
# COMPACT_ATOMS: atom_id res chain seq x y z
N MET A 1 -8.25 -13.62 -22.53
CA MET A 1 -8.92 -12.65 -21.63
C MET A 1 -8.10 -11.38 -21.63
N ASP A 2 -8.71 -10.24 -21.95
CA ASP A 2 -8.01 -8.94 -21.87
C ASP A 2 -7.93 -8.48 -20.41
N LYS A 3 -6.73 -8.53 -19.84
CA LYS A 3 -6.49 -8.15 -18.44
C LYS A 3 -6.58 -6.64 -18.23
N LYS A 4 -6.54 -5.81 -19.29
CA LYS A 4 -6.60 -4.35 -19.17
C LYS A 4 -7.92 -3.84 -18.61
N ALA A 5 -8.98 -4.64 -18.73
CA ALA A 5 -10.29 -4.34 -18.15
C ALA A 5 -10.22 -4.10 -16.62
N MET A 6 -9.33 -4.79 -15.90
CA MET A 6 -9.15 -4.59 -14.45
C MET A 6 -8.65 -3.17 -14.11
N TYR A 7 -7.90 -2.52 -15.00
CA TYR A 7 -7.40 -1.16 -14.77
C TYR A 7 -8.47 -0.07 -14.93
N GLN A 8 -9.70 -0.43 -15.33
CA GLN A 8 -10.82 0.51 -15.40
C GLN A 8 -11.56 0.64 -14.06
N LEU A 9 -11.29 -0.25 -13.09
CA LEU A 9 -11.82 -0.12 -11.74
C LEU A 9 -11.17 1.08 -11.05
N SER A 10 -12.01 1.92 -10.45
CA SER A 10 -11.57 3.10 -9.71
C SER A 10 -11.30 2.73 -8.26
N TYR A 11 -10.18 3.22 -7.72
CA TYR A 11 -9.77 2.96 -6.35
C TYR A 11 -9.26 4.26 -5.71
N GLY A 12 -9.50 4.39 -4.41
CA GLY A 12 -8.72 5.30 -3.56
C GLY A 12 -7.36 4.70 -3.22
N LEU A 13 -6.62 5.40 -2.37
CA LEU A 13 -5.36 4.94 -1.80
C LEU A 13 -5.35 5.19 -0.30
N PHE A 14 -4.82 4.23 0.44
CA PHE A 14 -4.95 4.19 1.90
C PHE A 14 -3.69 3.63 2.54
N VAL A 15 -3.36 4.12 3.74
CA VAL A 15 -2.47 3.43 4.68
C VAL A 15 -3.35 2.70 5.69
N ILE A 16 -3.20 1.38 5.78
CA ILE A 16 -3.80 0.58 6.86
C ILE A 16 -2.76 0.44 7.95
N THR A 17 -3.08 0.83 9.17
CA THR A 17 -2.23 0.63 10.35
C THR A 17 -2.86 -0.36 11.31
N ALA A 18 -2.00 -1.07 12.03
CA ALA A 18 -2.38 -1.99 13.09
C ALA A 18 -1.35 -1.91 14.23
N ASN A 19 -1.78 -2.28 15.42
CA ASN A 19 -0.93 -2.42 16.60
C ASN A 19 -1.11 -3.84 17.14
N ARG A 20 -0.01 -4.53 17.46
CA ARG A 20 -0.02 -5.84 18.11
C ARG A 20 1.06 -5.86 19.17
N ASP A 21 0.66 -6.04 20.42
CA ASP A 21 1.55 -6.10 21.59
C ASP A 21 2.50 -4.90 21.69
N GLY A 22 1.97 -3.69 21.40
CA GLY A 22 2.73 -2.45 21.46
C GLY A 22 3.58 -2.16 20.22
N LYS A 23 3.73 -3.10 19.28
CA LYS A 23 4.40 -2.85 17.99
C LYS A 23 3.41 -2.29 16.98
N ASP A 24 3.74 -1.15 16.40
CA ASP A 24 3.01 -0.53 15.30
C ASP A 24 3.52 -0.98 13.94
N ASN A 25 2.61 -1.08 12.98
CA ASN A 25 2.97 -1.29 11.59
C ASN A 25 1.85 -0.79 10.66
N GLY A 26 2.20 -0.57 9.40
CA GLY A 26 1.22 -0.25 8.36
C GLY A 26 1.61 -0.73 6.98
N CYS A 27 0.63 -0.79 6.08
CA CYS A 27 0.84 -1.06 4.67
C CYS A 27 -0.07 -0.20 3.77
N ILE A 28 0.37 0.06 2.55
CA ILE A 28 -0.46 0.66 1.52
C ILE A 28 -1.49 -0.36 1.00
N THR A 29 -2.74 0.07 0.82
CA THR A 29 -3.75 -0.65 0.03
C THR A 29 -4.56 0.33 -0.82
N ASN A 30 -5.09 -0.14 -1.94
CA ASN A 30 -6.09 0.59 -2.73
C ASN A 30 -7.50 0.00 -2.55
N THR A 31 -7.62 -1.17 -1.91
CA THR A 31 -8.87 -1.93 -1.84
C THR A 31 -9.50 -1.73 -0.46
N ALA A 32 -10.11 -0.56 -0.28
CA ALA A 32 -10.96 -0.22 0.86
C ALA A 32 -12.23 0.48 0.38
N ILE A 33 -13.40 0.08 0.90
CA ILE A 33 -14.69 0.67 0.53
C ILE A 33 -15.73 0.49 1.64
N GLN A 34 -16.59 1.49 1.84
CA GLN A 34 -17.76 1.36 2.70
C GLN A 34 -18.71 0.31 2.12
N VAL A 35 -19.24 -0.58 2.96
CA VAL A 35 -20.14 -1.66 2.53
C VAL A 35 -21.57 -1.50 3.02
N THR A 36 -21.79 -0.90 4.19
CA THR A 36 -23.11 -0.58 4.73
C THR A 36 -23.09 0.74 5.49
N SER A 37 -24.23 1.44 5.54
CA SER A 37 -24.40 2.67 6.30
C SER A 37 -24.93 2.44 7.71
N GLU A 38 -25.82 1.45 7.91
CA GLU A 38 -26.38 1.08 9.23
C GLU A 38 -26.47 -0.46 9.37
N PRO A 39 -25.65 -1.08 10.24
CA PRO A 39 -24.50 -0.48 10.93
C PRO A 39 -23.45 0.04 9.92
N ASN A 40 -22.68 1.07 10.30
CA ASN A 40 -21.65 1.63 9.43
C ASN A 40 -20.45 0.67 9.34
N ARG A 41 -20.19 0.13 8.14
CA ARG A 41 -19.13 -0.85 7.92
C ARG A 41 -18.23 -0.50 6.75
N ILE A 42 -16.96 -0.84 6.90
CA ILE A 42 -15.95 -0.76 5.86
C ILE A 42 -15.39 -2.15 5.57
N SER A 43 -15.01 -2.39 4.32
CA SER A 43 -14.21 -3.56 3.94
C SER A 43 -12.82 -3.15 3.49
N VAL A 44 -11.81 -3.95 3.85
CA VAL A 44 -10.43 -3.82 3.39
C VAL A 44 -9.88 -5.17 2.95
N ALA A 45 -9.27 -5.24 1.78
CA ALA A 45 -8.53 -6.44 1.35
C ALA A 45 -7.03 -6.23 1.58
N ILE A 46 -6.43 -7.15 2.36
CA ILE A 46 -5.00 -7.07 2.70
C ILE A 46 -4.33 -8.38 2.28
N ASN A 47 -3.20 -8.25 1.57
CA ASN A 47 -2.39 -9.38 1.14
C ASN A 47 -1.84 -10.15 2.34
N LYS A 48 -1.96 -11.48 2.34
CA LYS A 48 -1.49 -12.35 3.44
C LYS A 48 0.02 -12.29 3.66
N ALA A 49 0.80 -11.86 2.66
CA ALA A 49 2.23 -11.64 2.81
C ALA A 49 2.57 -10.46 3.73
N ASN A 50 1.68 -9.46 3.82
CA ASN A 50 1.93 -8.24 4.58
C ASN A 50 1.94 -8.51 6.08
N TYR A 51 2.90 -7.95 6.81
CA TYR A 51 2.90 -8.05 8.29
C TYR A 51 1.63 -7.45 8.90
N THR A 52 1.13 -6.36 8.33
CA THR A 52 -0.12 -5.72 8.72
C THR A 52 -1.31 -6.68 8.65
N HIS A 53 -1.37 -7.57 7.65
CA HIS A 53 -2.44 -8.56 7.55
C HIS A 53 -2.50 -9.45 8.79
N ASP A 54 -1.36 -10.00 9.21
CA ASP A 54 -1.32 -10.87 10.39
C ASP A 54 -1.73 -10.12 11.64
N MET A 55 -1.29 -8.87 11.79
CA MET A 55 -1.67 -8.04 12.93
C MET A 55 -3.18 -7.79 12.95
N VAL A 56 -3.79 -7.39 11.83
CA VAL A 56 -5.24 -7.16 11.75
C VAL A 56 -6.03 -8.44 11.99
N ARG A 57 -5.57 -9.58 11.46
CA ARG A 57 -6.18 -10.89 11.72
C ARG A 57 -6.15 -11.23 13.21
N ASP A 58 -5.03 -11.00 13.88
CA ASP A 58 -4.83 -11.43 15.25
C ASP A 58 -5.51 -10.50 16.26
N THR A 59 -5.55 -9.19 16.00
CA THR A 59 -6.07 -8.18 16.94
C THR A 59 -7.49 -7.74 16.62
N GLY A 60 -7.93 -7.90 15.37
CA GLY A 60 -9.24 -7.47 14.91
C GLY A 60 -9.42 -5.95 14.87
N VAL A 61 -8.34 -5.16 14.93
CA VAL A 61 -8.41 -3.70 14.99
C VAL A 61 -7.45 -3.08 13.98
N PHE A 62 -7.92 -2.05 13.26
CA PHE A 62 -7.10 -1.26 12.35
C PHE A 62 -7.59 0.19 12.22
N THR A 63 -6.73 1.05 11.69
CA THR A 63 -7.11 2.38 11.19
C THR A 63 -6.77 2.49 9.71
N VAL A 64 -7.69 3.06 8.93
CA VAL A 64 -7.50 3.46 7.54
C VAL A 64 -7.20 4.96 7.53
N SER A 65 -6.03 5.36 7.05
CA SER A 65 -5.75 6.76 6.72
C SER A 65 -5.90 6.96 5.21
N VAL A 66 -6.76 7.89 4.81
CA VAL A 66 -7.09 8.18 3.40
C VAL A 66 -6.02 9.09 2.82
N ILE A 67 -5.29 8.61 1.80
CA ILE A 67 -4.19 9.36 1.18
C ILE A 67 -4.76 10.51 0.35
N SER A 68 -4.20 11.71 0.52
CA SER A 68 -4.60 12.91 -0.22
C SER A 68 -3.73 13.13 -1.46
N GLU A 69 -4.15 14.04 -2.33
CA GLU A 69 -3.37 14.49 -3.49
C GLU A 69 -2.07 15.20 -3.10
N ASP A 70 -1.97 15.69 -1.85
CA ASP A 70 -0.74 16.31 -1.29
C ASP A 70 0.31 15.27 -0.83
N ALA A 71 0.06 13.98 -1.03
CA ALA A 71 0.97 12.93 -0.59
C ALA A 71 2.25 12.85 -1.45
N ASP A 72 3.40 12.88 -0.77
CA ASP A 72 4.69 12.61 -1.41
C ASP A 72 4.88 11.11 -1.68
N PHE A 73 5.65 10.78 -2.72
CA PHE A 73 6.03 9.40 -3.04
C PHE A 73 6.71 8.67 -1.86
N ALA A 74 7.43 9.40 -1.00
CA ALA A 74 8.08 8.88 0.18
C ALA A 74 7.12 8.13 1.13
N LEU A 75 5.83 8.53 1.18
CA LEU A 75 4.82 7.82 1.98
C LEU A 75 4.60 6.39 1.45
N PHE A 76 4.63 6.21 0.13
CA PHE A 76 4.48 4.91 -0.54
C PHE A 76 5.75 4.07 -0.41
N GLU A 77 6.92 4.68 -0.48
CA GLU A 77 8.18 3.97 -0.20
C GLU A 77 8.17 3.42 1.23
N HIS A 78 7.79 4.26 2.19
CA HIS A 78 7.78 3.92 3.61
C HIS A 78 6.75 2.85 3.97
N PHE A 79 5.50 2.96 3.51
CA PHE A 79 4.47 1.98 3.89
C PHE A 79 4.26 0.86 2.86
N GLY A 80 4.68 1.04 1.62
CA GLY A 80 4.40 0.13 0.50
C GLY A 80 5.56 -0.78 0.09
N PHE A 81 6.83 -0.37 0.25
CA PHE A 81 7.98 -1.11 -0.29
C PHE A 81 8.86 -1.81 0.76
N GLN A 82 8.43 -1.79 2.02
CA GLN A 82 9.11 -2.48 3.11
C GLN A 82 8.14 -3.33 3.94
N SER A 83 8.67 -4.37 4.57
CA SER A 83 7.92 -5.29 5.43
C SER A 83 8.16 -4.94 6.90
N GLY A 84 7.08 -4.82 7.68
CA GLY A 84 7.17 -4.59 9.13
C GLY A 84 7.73 -5.77 9.94
N ARG A 85 8.01 -6.90 9.27
CA ARG A 85 8.74 -8.03 9.87
C ARG A 85 10.22 -7.68 10.04
N ASP A 86 10.76 -6.93 9.09
CA ASP A 86 12.19 -6.69 8.94
C ASP A 86 12.57 -5.26 9.34
N VAL A 87 11.61 -4.32 9.28
CA VAL A 87 11.82 -2.90 9.59
C VAL A 87 10.80 -2.42 10.62
N ASP A 88 11.22 -1.61 11.58
CA ASP A 88 10.29 -0.81 12.38
C ASP A 88 9.92 0.46 11.61
N LYS A 89 8.70 0.48 11.07
CA LYS A 89 8.23 1.62 10.26
C LYS A 89 7.85 2.83 11.09
N PHE A 90 7.80 2.73 12.42
CA PHE A 90 7.35 3.82 13.29
C PHE A 90 8.47 4.36 14.18
N GLU A 91 9.65 3.74 14.20
CA GLU A 91 10.82 4.22 14.95
C GLU A 91 11.14 5.70 14.66
N ASP A 92 11.19 6.07 13.38
CA ASP A 92 11.51 7.45 12.93
C ASP A 92 10.33 8.16 12.22
N PHE A 93 9.11 7.61 12.30
CA PHE A 93 7.94 8.19 11.63
C PHE A 93 7.09 9.04 12.59
N ALA A 94 7.42 10.33 12.68
CA ALA A 94 6.76 11.26 13.60
C ALA A 94 5.40 11.81 13.11
N ASP A 95 5.11 11.72 11.81
CA ASP A 95 3.90 12.28 11.19
C ASP A 95 2.65 11.40 11.40
N CYS A 96 2.38 11.05 12.65
CA CYS A 96 1.27 10.20 13.06
C CYS A 96 0.71 10.56 14.45
N LYS A 97 -0.48 10.05 14.76
CA LYS A 97 -1.15 10.20 16.06
C LYS A 97 -1.77 8.87 16.49
N ARG A 98 -1.85 8.62 17.80
CA ARG A 98 -2.52 7.43 18.34
C ARG A 98 -4.04 7.60 18.26
N ALA A 99 -4.74 6.68 17.60
CA ALA A 99 -6.19 6.58 17.62
C ALA A 99 -6.70 5.97 18.95
N GLN A 100 -7.99 6.16 19.25
CA GLN A 100 -8.62 5.60 20.45
C GLN A 100 -8.58 4.07 20.52
N ASN A 101 -8.58 3.40 19.36
CA ASN A 101 -8.50 1.95 19.24
C ASN A 101 -7.06 1.41 19.41
N GLY A 102 -6.08 2.27 19.69
CA GLY A 102 -4.69 1.90 19.92
C GLY A 102 -3.83 1.80 18.66
N THR A 103 -4.37 2.02 17.45
CA THR A 103 -3.58 2.02 16.20
C THR A 103 -3.13 3.43 15.81
N MET A 104 -2.35 3.56 14.74
CA MET A 104 -1.78 4.85 14.32
C MET A 104 -2.59 5.51 13.20
N ILE A 105 -2.95 6.77 13.37
CA ILE A 105 -3.44 7.65 12.31
C ILE A 105 -2.21 8.26 11.65
N ILE A 106 -2.03 8.05 10.35
CA ILE A 106 -1.05 8.82 9.57
C ILE A 106 -1.64 10.22 9.35
N THR A 107 -0.84 11.27 9.57
CA THR A 107 -1.30 12.66 9.43
C THR A 107 -0.69 13.40 8.24
N LYS A 108 0.49 13.00 7.77
CA LYS A 108 1.12 13.59 6.58
C LYS A 108 0.65 12.88 5.31
N GLY A 109 0.27 13.67 4.31
CA GLY A 109 -0.19 13.16 3.01
C GLY A 109 -1.54 12.44 3.06
N THR A 110 -2.36 12.72 4.09
CA THR A 110 -3.67 12.11 4.28
C THR A 110 -4.70 13.14 4.69
N ASN A 111 -5.97 12.98 4.30
CA ASN A 111 -7.03 13.94 4.56
C ASN A 111 -8.13 13.46 5.53
N ALA A 112 -8.17 12.17 5.86
CA ALA A 112 -9.13 11.61 6.81
C ALA A 112 -8.60 10.32 7.44
N PHE A 113 -9.20 9.90 8.55
CA PHE A 113 -9.00 8.57 9.10
C PHE A 113 -10.33 7.87 9.46
N ILE A 114 -10.29 6.54 9.47
CA ILE A 114 -11.40 5.67 9.84
C ILE A 114 -10.84 4.54 10.70
N SER A 115 -11.18 4.50 11.98
CA SER A 115 -10.86 3.41 12.89
C SER A 115 -11.95 2.35 12.84
N ALA A 116 -11.56 1.08 12.81
CA ALA A 116 -12.49 -0.02 12.62
C ALA A 116 -12.14 -1.27 13.43
N LYS A 117 -13.17 -2.06 13.73
CA LYS A 117 -13.07 -3.34 14.42
C LYS A 117 -13.65 -4.45 13.54
N VAL A 118 -12.86 -5.48 13.26
CA VAL A 118 -13.22 -6.60 12.39
C VAL A 118 -14.38 -7.39 12.99
N GLU A 119 -15.42 -7.61 12.18
CA GLU A 119 -16.55 -8.49 12.49
C GLU A 119 -16.49 -9.80 11.68
N GLN A 120 -15.96 -9.74 10.45
CA GLN A 120 -15.86 -10.90 9.57
C GLN A 120 -14.55 -10.88 8.76
N MET A 121 -14.01 -12.08 8.53
CA MET A 121 -12.87 -12.32 7.66
C MET A 121 -13.28 -13.31 6.57
N VAL A 122 -12.99 -12.99 5.32
CA VAL A 122 -13.25 -13.86 4.16
C VAL A 122 -11.94 -14.17 3.47
N ASP A 123 -11.60 -15.45 3.37
CA ASP A 123 -10.40 -15.92 2.66
C ASP A 123 -10.62 -15.81 1.14
N LEU A 124 -9.74 -15.07 0.45
CA LEU A 124 -9.74 -14.87 -1.00
C LEU A 124 -8.52 -15.52 -1.68
N GLY A 125 -7.85 -16.47 -1.02
CA GLY A 125 -6.59 -17.07 -1.47
C GLY A 125 -5.39 -16.23 -1.04
N SER A 126 -4.93 -15.31 -1.92
CA SER A 126 -3.74 -14.48 -1.66
C SER A 126 -4.01 -13.31 -0.69
N HIS A 127 -5.28 -12.96 -0.50
CA HIS A 127 -5.73 -11.87 0.37
C HIS A 127 -6.77 -12.39 1.36
N THR A 128 -6.96 -11.64 2.43
CA THR A 128 -8.14 -11.74 3.29
C THR A 128 -8.93 -10.44 3.14
N LEU A 129 -10.24 -10.56 2.93
CA LEU A 129 -11.17 -9.43 3.03
C LEU A 129 -11.66 -9.33 4.47
N PHE A 130 -11.34 -8.22 5.12
CA PHE A 130 -11.84 -7.89 6.45
C PHE A 130 -13.06 -7.00 6.27
N ILE A 131 -14.18 -7.37 6.90
CA ILE A 131 -15.37 -6.52 7.03
C ILE A 131 -15.43 -6.09 8.49
N ALA A 132 -15.53 -4.79 8.71
CA ALA A 132 -15.33 -4.19 10.02
C ALA A 132 -16.36 -3.09 10.30
N GLU A 133 -16.79 -3.02 11.54
CA GLU A 133 -17.57 -1.91 12.08
C GLU A 133 -16.69 -0.67 12.19
N VAL A 134 -17.18 0.47 11.72
CA VAL A 134 -16.51 1.76 11.90
C VAL A 134 -16.77 2.26 13.32
N THR A 135 -15.70 2.43 14.10
CA THR A 135 -15.80 2.83 15.51
C THR A 135 -15.48 4.31 15.74
N ASP A 136 -14.73 4.94 14.85
CA ASP A 136 -14.37 6.36 14.91
C ASP A 136 -13.93 6.84 13.51
N MET A 137 -14.16 8.11 13.17
CA MET A 137 -13.70 8.70 11.91
C MET A 137 -13.70 10.23 11.97
N GLU A 138 -12.67 10.85 11.42
CA GLU A 138 -12.60 12.32 11.32
C GLU A 138 -11.86 12.77 10.05
N MET A 139 -12.18 13.99 9.62
CA MET A 139 -11.41 14.72 8.62
C MET A 139 -10.14 15.32 9.26
N LEU A 140 -9.03 15.24 8.56
CA LEU A 140 -7.75 15.84 8.92
C LEU A 140 -7.47 17.13 8.13
N SER A 141 -7.99 17.23 6.90
CA SER A 141 -7.88 18.41 6.03
C SER A 141 -8.93 18.38 4.91
N ASP A 142 -9.11 19.51 4.20
CA ASP A 142 -10.00 19.61 3.04
C ASP A 142 -9.32 19.25 1.70
N ALA A 143 -8.10 18.71 1.74
CA ALA A 143 -7.39 18.28 0.54
C ALA A 143 -8.13 17.14 -0.16
N ALA A 144 -8.09 17.09 -1.49
CA ALA A 144 -8.72 16.02 -2.26
C ALA A 144 -8.06 14.66 -1.99
N SER A 145 -8.83 13.57 -2.04
CA SER A 145 -8.28 12.21 -1.89
C SER A 145 -7.57 11.76 -3.16
N ALA A 146 -6.38 11.19 -3.03
CA ALA A 146 -5.68 10.58 -4.16
C ALA A 146 -6.39 9.30 -4.62
N THR A 147 -6.77 9.28 -5.89
CA THR A 147 -7.17 8.05 -6.56
C THR A 147 -5.94 7.27 -7.01
N TYR A 148 -6.09 5.97 -7.27
CA TYR A 148 -5.01 5.16 -7.85
C TYR A 148 -4.54 5.71 -9.20
N THR A 149 -5.46 6.22 -10.02
CA THR A 149 -5.13 6.88 -11.29
C THR A 149 -4.33 8.16 -11.06
N TYR A 150 -4.72 8.99 -10.08
CA TYR A 150 -3.99 10.20 -9.72
C TYR A 150 -2.56 9.87 -9.29
N TYR A 151 -2.39 8.85 -8.45
CA TYR A 151 -1.07 8.38 -8.04
C TYR A 151 -0.18 8.03 -9.23
N GLN A 152 -0.69 7.26 -10.20
CA GLN A 152 0.10 6.86 -11.38
C GLN A 152 0.53 8.06 -12.24
N GLN A 153 -0.26 9.12 -12.26
CA GLN A 153 -0.04 10.28 -13.12
C GLN A 153 0.82 11.37 -12.45
N ASN A 154 0.66 11.56 -11.15
CA ASN A 154 1.12 12.77 -10.45
C ASN A 154 2.07 12.48 -9.28
N ILE A 155 1.93 11.34 -8.60
CA ILE A 155 2.73 11.03 -7.39
C ILE A 155 3.86 10.07 -7.71
N LYS A 156 3.58 8.98 -8.43
CA LYS A 156 4.60 8.00 -8.81
C LYS A 156 5.62 8.68 -9.73
N PRO A 157 6.93 8.64 -9.39
CA PRO A 157 7.97 9.19 -10.23
C PRO A 157 7.86 8.63 -11.64
N LYS A 158 7.90 9.52 -12.63
CA LYS A 158 7.96 9.09 -14.02
C LYS A 158 9.28 8.34 -14.24
N PRO A 159 9.26 7.24 -15.01
CA PRO A 159 10.48 6.53 -15.33
C PRO A 159 11.48 7.50 -15.96
N GLN A 160 12.69 7.62 -15.40
CA GLN A 160 13.76 8.43 -16.01
C GLN A 160 14.13 7.84 -17.38
N GLU A 161 14.75 8.63 -18.26
CA GLU A 161 15.31 8.08 -19.49
C GLU A 161 16.25 6.91 -19.16
N ALA A 162 16.15 5.83 -19.94
CA ALA A 162 16.94 4.65 -19.70
C ALA A 162 18.43 5.02 -19.72
N PRO A 163 19.21 4.67 -18.68
CA PRO A 163 20.65 4.83 -18.76
C PRO A 163 21.17 4.04 -19.98
N LYS A 164 22.17 4.59 -20.67
CA LYS A 164 22.84 3.86 -21.75
C LYS A 164 23.40 2.58 -21.16
N ALA A 165 22.94 1.44 -21.67
CA ALA A 165 23.44 0.16 -21.23
C ALA A 165 24.96 0.09 -21.53
N PRO A 166 25.78 -0.46 -20.61
CA PRO A 166 27.15 -0.83 -20.90
C PRO A 166 27.20 -1.75 -22.13
N GLU A 167 28.31 -1.71 -22.88
CA GLU A 167 28.48 -2.53 -24.08
C GLU A 167 28.30 -4.02 -23.74
N GLY A 168 27.33 -4.68 -24.38
CA GLY A 168 26.97 -6.08 -24.12
C GLY A 168 25.94 -6.32 -23.02
N GLN A 169 25.43 -5.28 -22.37
CA GLN A 169 24.39 -5.37 -21.33
C GLN A 169 23.10 -4.67 -21.76
N HIS A 170 22.04 -4.92 -21.01
CA HIS A 170 20.73 -4.30 -21.13
C HIS A 170 20.29 -3.77 -19.76
N VAL A 171 19.32 -2.85 -19.77
CA VAL A 171 18.69 -2.37 -18.54
C VAL A 171 17.25 -2.87 -18.52
N TRP A 172 16.87 -3.55 -17.43
CA TRP A 172 15.50 -3.99 -17.17
C TRP A 172 14.91 -3.20 -16.02
N ARG A 173 13.72 -2.65 -16.22
CA ARG A 173 13.00 -1.87 -15.21
C ARG A 173 11.79 -2.63 -14.70
N CYS A 174 11.64 -2.70 -13.39
CA CYS A 174 10.44 -3.25 -12.76
C CYS A 174 9.24 -2.32 -13.00
N LYS A 175 8.19 -2.80 -13.66
CA LYS A 175 6.96 -2.04 -13.96
C LYS A 175 6.21 -1.61 -12.69
N ILE A 176 6.43 -2.31 -11.57
CA ILE A 176 5.75 -2.07 -10.30
C ILE A 176 6.38 -0.91 -9.54
N CYS A 177 7.67 -1.01 -9.22
CA CYS A 177 8.38 -0.04 -8.36
C CYS A 177 9.41 0.83 -9.08
N GLY A 178 9.78 0.52 -10.33
CA GLY A 178 10.77 1.27 -11.09
C GLY A 178 12.23 0.85 -10.87
N TYR A 179 12.53 -0.15 -10.03
CA TYR A 179 13.89 -0.67 -9.84
C TYR A 179 14.53 -1.10 -11.17
N GLU A 180 15.80 -0.75 -11.36
CA GLU A 180 16.58 -1.08 -12.55
C GLU A 180 17.63 -2.16 -12.26
N TYR A 181 17.59 -3.22 -13.05
CA TYR A 181 18.60 -4.28 -13.11
C TYR A 181 19.44 -4.08 -14.37
N VAL A 182 20.76 -4.26 -14.28
CA VAL A 182 21.69 -4.18 -15.41
C VAL A 182 22.46 -5.50 -15.51
N GLY A 183 22.57 -6.04 -16.72
CA GLY A 183 23.14 -7.37 -16.98
C GLY A 183 23.03 -7.77 -18.44
N GLU A 184 23.54 -8.94 -18.83
CA GLU A 184 23.43 -9.44 -20.21
C GLU A 184 22.05 -10.05 -20.49
N THR A 185 21.47 -10.72 -19.48
CA THR A 185 20.11 -11.27 -19.49
C THR A 185 19.47 -11.07 -18.11
N LEU A 186 18.16 -10.90 -18.05
CA LEU A 186 17.40 -10.98 -16.79
C LEU A 186 17.14 -12.46 -16.45
N PRO A 187 17.63 -13.00 -15.32
CA PRO A 187 17.34 -14.38 -14.93
C PRO A 187 15.84 -14.62 -14.73
N ASP A 188 15.34 -15.78 -15.15
CA ASP A 188 13.91 -16.13 -15.05
C ASP A 188 13.42 -16.20 -13.59
N ASP A 189 14.30 -16.54 -12.66
CA ASP A 189 14.05 -16.61 -11.22
C ASP A 189 14.35 -15.30 -10.48
N TYR A 190 14.67 -14.22 -11.21
CA TYR A 190 14.99 -12.94 -10.59
C TYR A 190 13.79 -12.37 -9.83
N ILE A 191 14.03 -11.94 -8.60
CA ILE A 191 13.05 -11.28 -7.74
C ILE A 191 13.49 -9.85 -7.52
N CYS A 192 12.62 -8.90 -7.83
CA CYS A 192 12.89 -7.48 -7.61
C CYS A 192 13.32 -7.24 -6.15
N PRO A 193 14.51 -6.66 -5.90
CA PRO A 193 15.01 -6.49 -4.53
C PRO A 193 14.16 -5.51 -3.72
N ILE A 194 13.52 -4.54 -4.39
CA ILE A 194 12.63 -3.55 -3.78
C ILE A 194 11.25 -4.13 -3.48
N CYS A 195 10.44 -4.41 -4.51
CA CYS A 195 9.03 -4.80 -4.31
C CYS A 195 8.75 -6.31 -4.29
N LYS A 196 9.76 -7.17 -4.43
CA LYS A 196 9.65 -8.64 -4.41
C LYS A 196 8.79 -9.26 -5.52
N HIS A 197 8.47 -8.51 -6.56
CA HIS A 197 7.80 -9.03 -7.76
C HIS A 197 8.77 -9.85 -8.65
N PRO A 198 8.26 -10.84 -9.41
CA PRO A 198 9.07 -11.72 -10.24
C PRO A 198 9.61 -11.04 -11.51
N ALA A 199 10.55 -11.71 -12.18
CA ALA A 199 11.17 -11.27 -13.44
C ALA A 199 10.15 -10.90 -14.53
N SER A 200 8.98 -11.55 -14.58
CA SER A 200 7.91 -11.24 -15.53
C SER A 200 7.33 -9.81 -15.41
N ASP A 201 7.54 -9.17 -14.26
CA ASP A 201 7.14 -7.79 -14.01
C ASP A 201 8.22 -6.77 -14.38
N PHE A 202 9.32 -7.20 -15.00
CA PHE A 202 10.30 -6.32 -15.62
C PHE A 202 10.00 -6.11 -17.11
N GLU A 203 10.48 -4.98 -17.63
CA GLU A 203 10.54 -4.68 -19.05
C GLU A 203 11.95 -4.21 -19.41
N GLN A 204 12.46 -4.64 -20.56
CA GLN A 204 13.75 -4.16 -21.05
C GLN A 204 13.57 -2.75 -21.62
N ILE A 205 14.41 -1.81 -21.17
CA ILE A 205 14.34 -0.39 -21.54
C ILE A 205 15.56 0.09 -22.34
N SER A 206 16.64 -0.71 -22.39
CA SER A 206 17.81 -0.51 -23.25
C SER A 206 18.51 -1.82 -23.61
#